data_AF-A0A3C1I1R9-F1
#
_entry.id   AF-A0A3C1I1R9-F1
#
_cell.length_a   1.000
_cell.length_b   1.000
_cell.length_c   1.000
_cell.angle_alpha   90.00
_cell.angle_beta   90.00
_cell.angle_gamma   90.00
#
_symmetry.space_group_name_H-M   'P 1'
#
loop_
_entity.id
_entity.type
_entity.pdbx_description
1 polymer ?
#
loop_
_entity_poly.entity_id
_entity_poly.type
_entity_poly.pdbx_seq_one_letter_code
_entity_poly.pdbx_strand_id
1 'polypeptide(L)' 'MTKKELEDKLDELKSDYVRIQSDLDKLVYVRGRASSAEEQLVRLEKELAEVYKKLEEYED' A
#
# COMPACT_ATOMS: atom_id res chain seq x y z
N MET A 1 -16.93 6.00 -5.87
CA MET A 1 -16.83 4.94 -4.86
C MET A 1 -17.67 5.36 -3.67
N THR A 2 -18.23 4.43 -2.92
CA THR A 2 -18.84 4.71 -1.61
C THR A 2 -17.75 4.74 -0.53
N LYS A 3 -18.05 5.31 0.65
CA LYS A 3 -17.14 5.24 1.81
C LYS A 3 -16.73 3.80 2.11
N LYS A 4 -17.67 2.86 2.05
CA LYS A 4 -17.41 1.43 2.29
C LYS A 4 -16.46 0.82 1.26
N GLU A 5 -16.63 1.13 -0.02
CA GLU A 5 -15.72 0.65 -1.07
C GLU A 5 -14.29 1.23 -0.90
N LEU A 6 -14.16 2.45 -0.39
CA LEU A 6 -12.86 3.05 -0.09
C LEU A 6 -12.20 2.40 1.12
N GLU A 7 -12.97 2.09 2.18
CA GLU A 7 -12.50 1.34 3.34
C GLU A 7 -12.04 -0.07 2.96
N ASP A 8 -12.83 -0.80 2.17
CA ASP A 8 -12.49 -2.14 1.70
C ASP A 8 -11.20 -2.10 0.85
N LYS A 9 -11.10 -1.12 -0.06
CA LYS A 9 -9.88 -0.90 -0.85
C LYS A 9 -8.68 -0.55 0.03
N LEU A 10 -8.88 0.26 1.08
CA LEU A 10 -7.81 0.63 2.01
C LEU A 10 -7.26 -0.60 2.74
N ASP A 11 -8.12 -1.53 3.14
CA ASP A 11 -7.74 -2.77 3.80
C ASP A 11 -6.95 -3.69 2.86
N GLU A 12 -7.35 -3.81 1.59
CA GLU A 12 -6.60 -4.54 0.56
C GLU A 12 -5.20 -3.93 0.37
N LEU A 13 -5.11 -2.62 0.17
CA LEU A 13 -3.84 -1.92 -0.04
C LEU A 13 -2.89 -2.06 1.16
N LYS A 14 -3.41 -2.01 2.39
CA LYS A 14 -2.63 -2.23 3.62
C LYS A 14 -2.12 -3.66 3.71
N SER A 15 -2.96 -4.64 3.39
CA SER A 15 -2.57 -6.05 3.37
C SER A 15 -1.43 -6.29 2.38
N ASP A 16 -1.54 -5.74 1.17
CA ASP A 16 -0.48 -5.84 0.16
C ASP A 16 0.79 -5.12 0.58
N TYR A 17 0.68 -3.94 1.19
CA TYR A 17 1.83 -3.20 1.70
C TYR A 17 2.64 -4.04 2.70
N VAL A 18 1.98 -4.62 3.70
CA VAL A 18 2.63 -5.48 4.71
C VAL A 18 3.30 -6.69 4.06
N ARG A 19 2.64 -7.33 3.09
CA ARG A 19 3.21 -8.49 2.39
C ARG A 19 4.47 -8.12 1.62
N ILE A 20 4.42 -7.05 0.82
CA ILE A 20 5.55 -6.61 0.00
C ILE A 20 6.70 -6.13 0.87
N GLN A 21 6.41 -5.44 1.98
CA GLN A 21 7.43 -5.05 2.95
C GLN A 21 8.13 -6.28 3.55
N SER A 22 7.36 -7.32 3.93
CA SER A 22 7.94 -8.57 4.43
C SER A 22 8.84 -9.26 3.40
N ASP A 23 8.46 -9.22 2.12
CA ASP A 23 9.27 -9.80 1.05
C ASP A 23 10.51 -8.97 0.75
N LEU A 24 10.42 -7.64 0.85
CA LEU A 24 11.57 -6.74 0.76
C LEU A 24 12.58 -7.00 1.86
N ASP A 25 12.13 -7.14 3.12
CA ASP A 25 13.01 -7.44 4.25
C ASP A 25 13.79 -8.75 4.03
N LYS A 26 13.11 -9.79 3.51
CA LYS A 26 13.76 -11.07 3.14
C LYS A 26 14.77 -10.88 2.00
N LEU A 27 14.43 -10.12 0.97
CA LEU A 27 15.32 -9.86 -0.17
C LEU A 27 16.59 -9.12 0.27
N VAL A 28 16.46 -8.10 1.11
CA VAL A 28 17.59 -7.37 1.67
C VAL A 28 18.46 -8.28 2.53
N TYR A 29 17.84 -9.14 3.36
CA TYR A 29 18.55 -10.11 4.20
C TYR A 29 19.43 -11.06 3.37
N VAL A 30 18.93 -11.56 2.24
CA VAL A 30 19.70 -12.44 1.33
C VAL A 30 20.59 -11.70 0.33
N ARG A 31 20.73 -10.37 0.45
CA ARG A 31 21.42 -9.48 -0.51
C ARG A 31 20.93 -9.62 -1.95
N GLY A 32 19.64 -9.95 -2.11
CA GLY A 32 18.95 -9.99 -3.39
C GLY A 32 18.64 -8.60 -3.94
N ARG A 33 18.14 -8.53 -5.18
CA ARG A 33 17.73 -7.25 -5.79
C ARG A 33 16.38 -6.81 -5.22
N ALA A 34 16.38 -5.71 -4.47
CA ALA A 34 15.22 -5.12 -3.81
C ALA A 34 14.38 -4.16 -4.68
N SER A 35 14.95 -3.67 -5.78
CA SER A 35 14.41 -2.53 -6.54
C SER A 35 12.97 -2.69 -7.03
N SER A 36 12.53 -3.90 -7.36
CA SER A 36 11.16 -4.15 -7.83
C SER A 36 10.14 -4.17 -6.69
N ALA A 37 10.53 -4.57 -5.48
CA ALA A 37 9.65 -4.52 -4.31
C ALA A 37 9.53 -3.08 -3.79
N GLU A 38 10.64 -2.33 -3.79
CA GLU A 38 10.66 -0.90 -3.44
C GLU A 38 9.76 -0.08 -4.38
N GLU A 39 9.83 -0.31 -5.70
CA GLU A 39 8.97 0.40 -6.65
C GLU A 39 7.47 0.09 -6.42
N GLN A 40 7.14 -1.15 -6.05
CA GLN A 40 5.76 -1.53 -5.72
C GLN A 40 5.28 -0.85 -4.44
N LEU A 41 6.12 -0.75 -3.40
CA LEU A 41 5.78 -0.03 -2.18
C LEU A 41 5.49 1.45 -2.46
N VAL A 42 6.33 2.12 -3.26
CA VAL A 42 6.10 3.53 -3.62
C VAL A 42 4.78 3.73 -4.37
N ARG A 43 4.37 2.77 -5.21
CA ARG A 43 3.07 2.81 -5.90
C ARG A 43 1.92 2.62 -4.91
N LEU A 44 2.01 1.66 -4.00
CA LEU A 44 1.02 1.43 -2.96
C LEU A 44 0.87 2.64 -2.04
N GLU A 45 1.96 3.29 -1.63
CA GLU A 45 1.94 4.47 -0.77
C GLU A 45 1.19 5.64 -1.42
N LYS A 46 1.41 5.85 -2.73
CA LYS A 46 0.66 6.86 -3.49
C LYS A 46 -0.83 6.51 -3.54
N GLU A 47 -1.16 5.26 -3.77
CA GLU A 47 -2.56 4.84 -3.86
C GLU A 47 -3.28 4.93 -2.50
N LEU A 48 -2.61 4.55 -1.41
CA LEU A 48 -3.08 4.73 -0.03
C LEU A 48 -3.36 6.21 0.26
N ALA A 49 -2.45 7.11 -0.10
CA ALA A 49 -2.63 8.55 0.11
C ALA A 49 -3.86 9.08 -0.64
N GLU A 50 -4.07 8.65 -1.88
CA GLU A 50 -5.26 9.02 -2.66
C GLU A 50 -6.56 8.47 -2.06
N VAL A 51 -6.55 7.26 -1.51
CA VAL A 51 -7.72 6.67 -0.83
C VAL A 51 -8.02 7.42 0.47
N TYR A 52 -7.01 7.75 1.28
CA TYR A 52 -7.20 8.54 2.50
C TYR A 52 -7.80 9.92 2.19
N LYS A 53 -7.25 10.62 1.20
CA LYS A 53 -7.79 11.92 0.77
C LYS A 53 -9.28 11.82 0.38
N LYS A 54 -9.65 10.77 -0.36
CA LYS A 54 -11.06 10.54 -0.73
C LYS A 54 -11.93 10.20 0.46
N LEU A 55 -11.40 9.50 1.47
CA LEU A 55 -12.13 9.19 2.70
C LEU A 55 -12.37 10.45 3.54
N GLU A 56 -11.39 11.36 3.61
CA GLU A 56 -11.54 12.67 4.28
C GLU A 56 -12.70 13.48 3.68
N GLU A 57 -12.88 13.43 2.35
CA GLU A 57 -14.02 14.09 1.66
C GLU A 57 -15.42 13.57 2.09
N TYR A 58 -15.50 12.42 2.79
CA TYR A 58 -16.76 11.91 3.36
C TYR A 58 -16.95 12.23 4.85
N GLU A 59 -15.94 12.81 5.51
CA GLU A 59 -16.00 13.13 6.95
C GLU A 59 -16.28 14.62 7.21
N ASP A 60 -16.28 15.46 6.16
CA ASP A 60 -16.75 16.85 6.12
C ASP A 60 -18.25 16.97 5.77
#